data_AF-A0A1F2UC34-F1
#
_entry.id   AF-A0A1F2UC34-F1
#
_cell.length_a   1.000
_cell.length_b   1.000
_cell.length_c   1.000
_cell.angle_alpha   90.00
_cell.angle_beta   90.00
_cell.angle_gamma   90.00
#
_symmetry.space_group_name_H-M   'P 1'
#
loop_
_entity.id
_entity.type
_entity.pdbx_description
1 polymer ?
#
loop_
_entity_poly.entity_id
_entity_poly.type
_entity_poly.pdbx_seq_one_letter_code
_entity_poly.pdbx_strand_id
1 'polypeptide(L)'
;MAALALWFWLNTAHAGAQSPADGSGRITFIKEFPNSKPDYFAVVVESNGETLYRIAPDDDRPLQFRLSAETTQQIFSLARKLNLFREMEMESKRRVAHMGAKTLSYENGEENHQVRFNHTDVPEAAELAGLFERISQTQQHALRLEYLMRFDRLGVVKELLSLESNLDQGRLAEPALLAPLLEKVQKDKSIVNVAQGRAAQILKKIQAGK
;
A
#
# COMPACT_ATOMS: atom_id res chain seq x y z
N MET A 1 -26.33 -25.40 4.12
CA MET A 1 -26.96 -24.58 3.05
C MET A 1 -28.03 -23.72 3.69
N ALA A 2 -27.71 -22.48 4.04
CA ALA A 2 -28.66 -21.41 4.26
C ALA A 2 -27.88 -20.09 4.22
N ALA A 3 -28.14 -19.30 3.20
CA ALA A 3 -27.59 -17.97 3.00
C ALA A 3 -28.13 -17.03 4.09
N LEU A 4 -27.25 -16.23 4.68
CA LEU A 4 -27.62 -15.08 5.50
C LEU A 4 -27.17 -13.82 4.76
N ALA A 5 -28.10 -13.30 3.96
CA ALA A 5 -28.07 -11.92 3.51
C ALA A 5 -28.53 -11.04 4.67
N LEU A 6 -27.64 -10.17 5.16
CA LEU A 6 -27.98 -9.10 6.10
C LEU A 6 -27.91 -7.78 5.34
N TRP A 7 -29.09 -7.30 4.97
CA TRP A 7 -29.36 -5.92 4.58
C TRP A 7 -29.75 -5.15 5.84
N PHE A 8 -29.16 -3.97 6.09
CA PHE A 8 -29.65 -2.89 6.99
C PHE A 8 -28.48 -1.89 7.23
N TRP A 9 -28.58 -0.55 7.19
CA TRP A 9 -29.68 0.41 7.38
C TRP A 9 -29.47 1.69 6.54
N LEU A 10 -30.60 2.34 6.26
CA LEU A 10 -30.82 3.68 5.71
C LEU A 10 -30.39 4.77 6.73
N ASN A 11 -29.81 5.89 6.28
CA ASN A 11 -29.90 7.15 7.00
C ASN A 11 -30.09 8.32 6.01
N THR A 12 -31.12 9.13 6.23
CA THR A 12 -31.54 10.22 5.35
C THR A 12 -31.15 11.59 5.91
N ALA A 13 -30.73 12.45 4.96
CA ALA A 13 -30.67 13.92 4.96
C ALA A 13 -29.54 14.64 5.72
N HIS A 14 -28.66 15.31 4.94
CA HIS A 14 -28.65 16.77 4.80
C HIS A 14 -28.13 17.14 3.40
N ALA A 15 -28.88 17.98 2.68
CA ALA A 15 -28.49 18.56 1.41
C ALA A 15 -27.39 19.61 1.64
N GLY A 16 -26.15 19.22 1.41
CA GLY A 16 -25.04 20.12 1.10
C GLY A 16 -24.71 19.96 -0.37
N ALA A 17 -24.59 21.07 -1.09
CA ALA A 17 -24.26 21.11 -2.51
C ALA A 17 -23.09 20.18 -2.83
N GLN A 18 -23.39 19.06 -3.49
CA GLN A 18 -22.38 18.22 -4.13
C GLN A 18 -21.89 18.98 -5.35
N SER A 19 -20.72 19.61 -5.21
CA SER A 19 -19.87 19.85 -6.38
C SER A 19 -19.71 18.51 -7.10
N PRO A 20 -19.83 18.45 -8.43
CA PRO A 20 -19.49 17.23 -9.15
C PRO A 20 -18.00 16.98 -8.89
N ALA A 21 -17.69 15.92 -8.14
CA ALA A 21 -16.31 15.56 -7.88
C ALA A 21 -15.72 15.07 -9.21
N ASP A 22 -14.72 15.80 -9.71
CA ASP A 22 -13.77 15.31 -10.73
C ASP A 22 -12.90 14.18 -10.13
N GLY A 23 -13.53 13.08 -9.72
CA GLY A 23 -12.93 11.89 -9.13
C GLY A 23 -13.64 10.67 -9.71
N SER A 24 -12.99 9.96 -10.63
CA SER A 24 -13.70 8.96 -11.43
C SER A 24 -13.25 7.51 -11.16
N GLY A 25 -12.74 7.22 -9.97
CA GLY A 25 -12.46 5.85 -9.57
C GLY A 25 -11.50 5.72 -8.40
N ARG A 26 -11.74 4.70 -7.58
CA ARG A 26 -10.93 4.26 -6.46
C ARG A 26 -10.53 2.81 -6.69
N ILE A 27 -9.28 2.46 -6.44
CA ILE A 27 -8.80 1.08 -6.43
C ILE A 27 -8.34 0.73 -5.02
N THR A 28 -8.84 -0.38 -4.51
CA THR A 28 -8.47 -0.92 -3.20
C THR A 28 -7.76 -2.25 -3.36
N PHE A 29 -6.62 -2.41 -2.71
CA PHE A 29 -5.94 -3.69 -2.54
C PHE A 29 -5.91 -4.07 -1.06
N ILE A 30 -6.34 -5.28 -0.75
CA ILE A 30 -6.26 -5.86 0.60
C ILE A 30 -5.44 -7.14 0.52
N LYS A 31 -4.53 -7.35 1.48
CA LYS A 31 -3.87 -8.64 1.70
C LYS A 31 -4.13 -9.11 3.13
N GLU A 32 -4.55 -10.37 3.24
CA GLU A 32 -4.75 -11.08 4.50
C GLU A 32 -3.85 -12.31 4.52
N PHE A 33 -2.95 -12.38 5.49
CA PHE A 33 -2.04 -13.50 5.66
C PHE A 33 -1.83 -13.82 7.15
N PRO A 34 -2.68 -14.68 7.74
CA PRO A 34 -2.60 -15.03 9.15
C PRO A 34 -1.22 -15.53 9.57
N ASN A 35 -0.81 -15.17 10.80
CA ASN A 35 0.50 -15.47 11.38
C ASN A 35 1.71 -14.79 10.69
N SER A 36 1.46 -13.82 9.80
CA SER A 36 2.49 -12.94 9.27
C SER A 36 2.50 -11.58 9.98
N LYS A 37 3.45 -10.71 9.60
CA LYS A 37 3.56 -9.37 10.17
C LYS A 37 3.77 -8.36 9.03
N PRO A 38 2.81 -7.45 8.78
CA PRO A 38 1.44 -7.49 9.31
C PRO A 38 0.64 -8.66 8.72
N ASP A 39 -0.35 -9.16 9.45
CA ASP A 39 -1.27 -10.20 8.96
C ASP A 39 -2.41 -9.63 8.10
N TYR A 40 -2.59 -8.31 8.12
CA TYR A 40 -3.48 -7.56 7.26
C TYR A 40 -2.79 -6.29 6.75
N PHE A 41 -3.02 -5.92 5.49
CA PHE A 41 -2.92 -4.51 5.11
C PHE A 41 -3.89 -4.16 3.99
N ALA A 42 -4.24 -2.88 3.92
CA ALA A 42 -5.00 -2.30 2.82
C ALA A 42 -4.30 -1.08 2.25
N VAL A 43 -4.33 -0.94 0.93
CA VAL A 43 -3.93 0.26 0.19
C VAL A 43 -5.13 0.71 -0.63
N VAL A 44 -5.62 1.92 -0.39
CA VAL A 44 -6.72 2.55 -1.16
C VAL A 44 -6.12 3.69 -1.95
N VAL A 45 -6.29 3.68 -3.28
CA VAL A 45 -5.74 4.70 -4.18
C VAL A 45 -6.88 5.36 -4.94
N GLU A 46 -7.03 6.66 -4.73
CA GLU A 46 -7.92 7.51 -5.52
C GLU A 46 -7.29 7.82 -6.89
N SER A 47 -8.13 8.06 -7.89
CA SER A 47 -7.68 8.44 -9.25
C SER A 47 -6.80 9.68 -9.30
N ASN A 48 -6.89 10.55 -8.30
CA ASN A 48 -6.03 11.72 -8.14
C ASN A 48 -4.67 11.39 -7.50
N GLY A 49 -4.41 10.15 -7.05
CA GLY A 49 -3.19 9.71 -6.38
C GLY A 49 -3.19 9.82 -4.85
N GLU A 50 -4.23 10.38 -4.23
CA GLU A 50 -4.42 10.31 -2.77
C GLU A 50 -4.55 8.86 -2.35
N THR A 51 -3.81 8.49 -1.30
CA THR A 51 -3.66 7.10 -0.89
C THR A 51 -3.78 6.94 0.61
N LEU A 52 -4.54 5.93 1.01
CA LEU A 52 -4.65 5.49 2.40
C LEU A 52 -3.99 4.12 2.57
N TYR A 53 -3.21 3.96 3.63
CA TYR A 53 -2.63 2.69 4.04
C TYR A 53 -3.06 2.31 5.45
N ARG A 54 -3.46 1.05 5.63
CA ARG A 54 -3.95 0.50 6.90
C ARG A 54 -3.28 -0.83 7.20
N ILE A 55 -3.04 -1.11 8.48
CA ILE A 55 -2.51 -2.41 8.94
C ILE A 55 -3.54 -3.25 9.71
N ALA A 56 -4.76 -2.74 9.86
CA ALA A 56 -5.91 -3.46 10.38
C ALA A 56 -7.19 -3.00 9.67
N PRO A 57 -8.26 -3.82 9.60
CA PRO A 57 -9.54 -3.43 9.02
C PRO A 57 -10.18 -2.22 9.72
N ASP A 58 -10.01 -2.15 11.04
CA ASP A 58 -10.54 -1.15 11.96
C ASP A 58 -9.49 -0.11 12.39
N ASP A 59 -8.41 0.05 11.61
CA ASP A 59 -7.36 1.05 11.85
C ASP A 59 -7.95 2.47 11.88
N ASP A 60 -7.95 3.08 13.07
CA ASP A 60 -8.53 4.39 13.34
C ASP A 60 -7.65 5.55 12.85
N ARG A 61 -6.40 5.27 12.49
CA ARG A 61 -5.40 6.26 12.09
C ARG A 61 -4.60 5.75 10.88
N PRO A 62 -5.27 5.60 9.71
CA PRO A 62 -4.60 5.18 8.50
C PRO A 62 -3.52 6.20 8.09
N LEU A 63 -2.41 5.71 7.54
CA LEU A 63 -1.41 6.59 6.95
C LEU A 63 -1.98 7.17 5.66
N GLN A 64 -1.81 8.48 5.51
CA GLN A 64 -2.21 9.21 4.31
C GLN A 64 -0.97 9.72 3.60
N PHE A 65 -0.89 9.48 2.30
CA PHE A 65 0.16 9.99 1.44
C PHE A 65 -0.34 10.12 0.01
N ARG A 66 0.51 10.63 -0.88
CA ARG A 66 0.19 10.80 -2.29
C ARG A 66 1.19 10.04 -3.13
N LEU A 67 0.71 9.16 -3.99
CA LEU A 67 1.54 8.47 -4.99
C LEU A 67 1.94 9.44 -6.10
N SER A 68 3.03 9.14 -6.82
CA SER A 68 3.35 9.89 -8.03
C SER A 68 2.27 9.70 -9.10
N ALA A 69 2.20 10.64 -10.06
CA ALA A 69 1.30 10.52 -11.20
C ALA A 69 1.58 9.25 -12.02
N GLU A 70 2.86 8.90 -12.18
CA GLU A 70 3.29 7.69 -12.91
C GLU A 70 2.78 6.41 -12.24
N THR A 71 3.02 6.23 -10.94
CA THR A 71 2.55 5.03 -10.21
C THR A 71 1.02 4.97 -10.18
N THR A 72 0.35 6.11 -9.97
CA THR A 72 -1.12 6.18 -10.01
C THR A 72 -1.64 5.75 -11.39
N GLN A 73 -1.04 6.28 -12.46
CA GLN A 73 -1.40 5.90 -13.83
C GLN A 73 -1.15 4.42 -14.11
N GLN A 74 -0.04 3.85 -13.61
CA GLN A 74 0.26 2.42 -13.76
C GLN A 74 -0.81 1.55 -13.09
N ILE A 75 -1.19 1.86 -11.85
CA ILE A 75 -2.24 1.14 -11.09
C ILE A 75 -3.55 1.11 -11.89
N PHE A 76 -4.04 2.28 -12.32
CA PHE A 76 -5.31 2.36 -13.06
C PHE A 76 -5.21 1.76 -14.47
N SER A 77 -4.03 1.78 -15.09
CA SER A 77 -3.82 1.14 -16.40
C SER A 77 -3.85 -0.38 -16.29
N LEU A 78 -3.22 -0.96 -15.27
CA LEU A 78 -3.28 -2.39 -14.98
C LEU A 78 -4.70 -2.83 -14.64
N ALA A 79 -5.40 -2.07 -13.79
CA ALA A 79 -6.80 -2.37 -13.45
C ALA A 79 -7.70 -2.37 -14.70
N ARG A 80 -7.54 -1.42 -15.64
CA ARG A 80 -8.28 -1.42 -16.91
C ARG A 80 -7.96 -2.63 -17.78
N LYS A 81 -6.70 -3.07 -17.87
CA LYS A 81 -6.32 -4.31 -18.57
C LYS A 81 -6.97 -5.55 -17.95
N LEU A 82 -7.24 -5.50 -16.65
CA LEU A 82 -7.94 -6.53 -15.89
C LEU A 82 -9.46 -6.31 -15.86
N ASN A 83 -10.01 -5.61 -16.84
CA ASN A 83 -11.45 -5.33 -16.97
C ASN A 83 -12.07 -4.69 -15.71
N LEU A 84 -11.30 -3.85 -14.99
CA LEU A 84 -11.68 -3.27 -13.71
C LEU A 84 -12.21 -4.31 -12.71
N PHE A 85 -11.62 -5.52 -12.75
CA PHE A 85 -11.96 -6.66 -11.88
C PHE A 85 -13.36 -7.25 -12.10
N ARG A 86 -14.07 -6.84 -13.15
CA ARG A 86 -15.39 -7.36 -13.49
C ARG A 86 -15.29 -8.76 -14.08
N GLU A 87 -15.95 -9.73 -13.43
CA GLU A 87 -16.09 -11.13 -13.88
C GLU A 87 -14.75 -11.82 -14.23
N MET A 88 -13.68 -11.45 -13.53
CA MET A 88 -12.33 -11.99 -13.78
C MET A 88 -12.03 -13.24 -12.94
N GLU A 89 -11.60 -14.34 -13.58
CA GLU A 89 -10.98 -15.47 -12.89
C GLU A 89 -9.48 -15.19 -12.71
N MET A 90 -9.09 -14.77 -11.50
CA MET A 90 -7.68 -14.46 -11.18
C MET A 90 -6.95 -15.58 -10.45
N GLU A 91 -7.66 -16.47 -9.77
CA GLU A 91 -7.04 -17.58 -9.02
C GLU A 91 -6.40 -18.58 -9.98
N SER A 92 -5.13 -18.89 -9.75
CA SER A 92 -4.44 -19.97 -10.45
C SER A 92 -4.99 -21.33 -10.02
N LYS A 93 -5.08 -22.26 -10.99
CA LYS A 93 -5.44 -23.66 -10.72
C LYS A 93 -4.26 -24.47 -10.15
N ARG A 94 -3.07 -23.87 -10.03
CA ARG A 94 -1.88 -24.53 -9.51
C ARG A 94 -2.02 -24.76 -8.01
N ARG A 95 -1.61 -25.94 -7.55
CA ARG A 95 -1.49 -26.23 -6.12
C ARG A 95 -0.25 -25.53 -5.57
N VAL A 96 -0.45 -24.34 -5.03
CA VAL A 96 0.59 -23.55 -4.37
C VAL A 96 0.29 -23.45 -2.87
N ALA A 97 1.31 -23.12 -2.08
CA ALA A 97 1.10 -22.77 -0.68
C ALA A 97 0.21 -21.53 -0.56
N HIS A 98 -0.45 -21.35 0.59
CA HIS A 98 -1.17 -20.13 0.89
C HIS A 98 -0.16 -18.99 1.10
N MET A 99 -0.15 -18.01 0.19
CA MET A 99 0.78 -16.86 0.17
C MET A 99 0.12 -15.57 0.68
N GLY A 100 -1.08 -15.69 1.24
CA GLY A 100 -1.94 -14.59 1.64
C GLY A 100 -2.99 -14.32 0.59
N ALA A 101 -4.25 -14.29 1.04
CA ALA A 101 -5.39 -13.95 0.22
C ALA A 101 -5.37 -12.46 -0.11
N LYS A 102 -5.57 -12.15 -1.39
CA LYS A 102 -5.53 -10.81 -1.96
C LYS A 102 -6.90 -10.47 -2.50
N THR A 103 -7.34 -9.25 -2.26
CA THR A 103 -8.58 -8.72 -2.83
C THR A 103 -8.26 -7.43 -3.57
N LEU A 104 -8.68 -7.35 -4.83
CA LEU A 104 -8.64 -6.13 -5.64
C LEU A 104 -10.08 -5.67 -5.86
N SER A 105 -10.34 -4.39 -5.60
CA SER A 105 -11.65 -3.78 -5.79
C SER A 105 -11.53 -2.47 -6.56
N TYR A 106 -12.53 -2.15 -7.37
CA TYR A 106 -12.70 -0.88 -8.07
C TYR A 106 -14.06 -0.30 -7.71
N GLU A 107 -14.09 0.98 -7.37
CA GLU A 107 -15.30 1.73 -7.03
C GLU A 107 -15.34 3.06 -7.81
N ASN A 108 -16.46 3.36 -8.46
CA ASN A 108 -16.72 4.64 -9.12
C ASN A 108 -18.23 4.95 -9.16
N GLY A 109 -18.72 5.77 -8.23
CA GLY A 109 -20.15 6.02 -8.08
C GLY A 109 -20.90 4.72 -7.74
N GLU A 110 -21.81 4.29 -8.61
CA GLU A 110 -22.56 3.03 -8.47
C GLU A 110 -21.77 1.80 -8.99
N GLU A 111 -20.68 2.01 -9.74
CA GLU A 111 -19.87 0.91 -10.24
C GLU A 111 -18.98 0.35 -9.13
N ASN A 112 -19.16 -0.93 -8.80
CA ASN A 112 -18.33 -1.63 -7.82
C ASN A 112 -18.05 -3.06 -8.29
N HIS A 113 -16.76 -3.39 -8.47
CA HIS A 113 -16.30 -4.72 -8.84
C HIS A 113 -15.19 -5.17 -7.90
N GLN A 114 -15.17 -6.45 -7.57
CA GLN A 114 -14.10 -7.01 -6.75
C GLN A 114 -13.75 -8.43 -7.18
N VAL A 115 -12.50 -8.81 -6.92
CA VAL A 115 -11.98 -10.15 -7.15
C VAL A 115 -11.03 -10.53 -6.03
N ARG A 116 -11.09 -11.80 -5.61
CA ARG A 116 -10.24 -12.35 -4.55
C ARG A 116 -9.44 -13.53 -5.09
N PHE A 117 -8.16 -13.58 -4.75
CA PHE A 117 -7.25 -14.66 -5.15
C PHE A 117 -6.07 -14.82 -4.16
N ASN A 118 -5.52 -16.01 -4.02
CA ASN A 118 -4.28 -16.28 -3.29
C ASN A 118 -3.05 -16.15 -4.21
N HIS A 119 -3.11 -16.80 -5.37
CA HIS A 119 -2.07 -16.77 -6.40
C HIS A 119 -2.70 -16.59 -7.79
N THR A 120 -2.00 -15.92 -8.69
CA THR A 120 -2.49 -15.66 -10.05
C THR A 120 -1.42 -15.96 -11.09
N ASP A 121 -1.86 -16.48 -12.24
CA ASP A 121 -1.02 -16.70 -13.42
C ASP A 121 -1.23 -15.61 -14.48
N VAL A 122 -2.15 -14.66 -14.24
CA VAL A 122 -2.39 -13.49 -15.10
C VAL A 122 -1.28 -12.47 -14.85
N PRO A 123 -0.41 -12.18 -15.83
CA PRO A 123 0.77 -11.33 -15.64
C PRO A 123 0.42 -9.94 -15.08
N GLU A 124 -0.63 -9.30 -15.61
CA GLU A 124 -1.07 -7.98 -15.19
C GLU A 124 -1.59 -7.97 -13.75
N ALA A 125 -2.25 -9.05 -13.30
CA ALA A 125 -2.73 -9.17 -11.92
C ALA A 125 -1.56 -9.40 -10.96
N ALA A 126 -0.57 -10.20 -11.36
CA ALA A 126 0.65 -10.40 -10.60
C ALA A 126 1.46 -9.10 -10.48
N GLU A 127 1.56 -8.33 -11.57
CA GLU A 127 2.22 -7.02 -11.59
C GLU A 127 1.51 -6.02 -10.66
N LEU A 128 0.19 -5.91 -10.75
CA LEU A 128 -0.60 -5.00 -9.93
C LEU A 128 -0.52 -5.35 -8.44
N ALA A 129 -0.69 -6.62 -8.09
CA ALA A 129 -0.54 -7.08 -6.72
C ALA A 129 0.88 -6.84 -6.19
N GLY A 130 1.90 -7.14 -7.01
CA GLY A 130 3.29 -6.89 -6.65
C GLY A 130 3.59 -5.40 -6.42
N LEU A 131 3.01 -4.50 -7.22
CA LEU A 131 3.12 -3.06 -7.02
C LEU A 131 2.53 -2.62 -5.67
N PHE A 132 1.34 -3.08 -5.33
CA PHE A 132 0.72 -2.79 -4.02
C PHE A 132 1.53 -3.37 -2.84
N GLU A 133 2.08 -4.58 -2.99
CA GLU A 133 2.96 -5.16 -1.97
C GLU A 133 4.24 -4.35 -1.78
N ARG A 134 4.85 -3.82 -2.85
CA ARG A 134 6.00 -2.91 -2.76
C ARG A 134 5.65 -1.56 -2.15
N ILE A 135 4.46 -1.02 -2.40
CA ILE A 135 3.96 0.19 -1.71
C ILE A 135 3.82 -0.08 -0.21
N SER A 136 3.22 -1.22 0.17
CA SER A 136 3.10 -1.64 1.56
C SER A 136 4.46 -1.80 2.23
N GLN A 137 5.46 -2.38 1.55
CA GLN A 137 6.82 -2.51 2.08
C GLN A 137 7.44 -1.14 2.40
N THR A 138 7.25 -0.14 1.55
CA THR A 138 7.69 1.25 1.81
C THR A 138 7.03 1.82 3.06
N GLN A 139 5.71 1.66 3.22
CA GLN A 139 4.98 2.19 4.38
C GLN A 139 5.33 1.46 5.68
N GLN A 140 5.61 0.16 5.63
CA GLN A 140 6.08 -0.59 6.79
C GLN A 140 7.43 -0.09 7.29
N HIS A 141 8.37 0.23 6.38
CA HIS A 141 9.64 0.86 6.75
C HIS A 141 9.42 2.25 7.38
N ALA A 142 8.50 3.05 6.83
CA ALA A 142 8.17 4.36 7.38
C ALA A 142 7.64 4.25 8.82
N LEU A 143 6.61 3.44 9.04
CA LEU A 143 6.04 3.16 10.36
C LEU A 143 7.08 2.66 11.36
N ARG A 144 7.92 1.71 10.91
CA ARG A 144 8.93 1.10 11.76
C ARG A 144 10.01 2.10 12.15
N LEU A 145 10.49 2.91 11.22
CA LEU A 145 11.45 3.97 11.51
C LEU A 145 10.86 5.02 12.48
N GLU A 146 9.62 5.48 12.26
CA GLU A 146 8.97 6.44 13.16
C GLU A 146 8.84 5.90 14.60
N TYR A 147 8.43 4.64 14.73
CA TYR A 147 8.36 3.97 16.03
C TYR A 147 9.73 3.90 16.70
N LEU A 148 10.76 3.44 15.98
CA LEU A 148 12.11 3.28 16.54
C LEU A 148 12.73 4.63 16.93
N MET A 149 12.58 5.67 16.12
CA MET A 149 13.06 7.01 16.47
C MET A 149 12.46 7.53 17.78
N ARG A 150 11.21 7.16 18.08
CA ARG A 150 10.51 7.56 19.30
C ARG A 150 10.86 6.69 20.51
N PHE A 151 10.95 5.37 20.33
CA PHE A 151 10.96 4.41 21.44
C PHE A 151 12.22 3.53 21.54
N ASP A 152 12.93 3.30 20.43
CA ASP A 152 14.14 2.46 20.37
C ASP A 152 15.12 2.98 19.31
N ARG A 153 15.86 4.01 19.69
CA ARG A 153 16.79 4.71 18.80
C ARG A 153 17.97 3.84 18.34
N LEU A 154 18.34 2.83 19.14
CA LEU A 154 19.40 1.88 18.78
C LEU A 154 18.94 0.96 17.65
N GLY A 155 17.65 0.59 17.65
CA GLY A 155 17.04 -0.22 16.59
C GLY A 155 17.01 0.44 15.21
N VAL A 156 17.14 1.77 15.12
CA VAL A 156 17.13 2.50 13.83
C VAL A 156 18.21 2.01 12.88
N VAL A 157 19.39 1.63 13.37
CA VAL A 157 20.48 1.11 12.52
C VAL A 157 20.05 -0.17 11.79
N LYS A 158 19.41 -1.11 12.50
CA LYS A 158 18.94 -2.38 11.93
C LYS A 158 17.85 -2.13 10.89
N GLU A 159 16.95 -1.19 11.17
CA GLU A 159 15.88 -0.86 10.25
C GLU A 159 16.40 -0.24 8.94
N LEU A 160 17.35 0.70 9.04
CA LEU A 160 17.97 1.30 7.86
C LEU A 160 18.73 0.28 7.00
N LEU A 161 19.37 -0.72 7.63
CA LEU A 161 19.99 -1.85 6.89
C LEU A 161 18.94 -2.66 6.12
N SER A 162 17.79 -2.95 6.74
CA SER A 162 16.71 -3.66 6.07
C SER A 162 16.10 -2.85 4.94
N LEU A 163 15.89 -1.55 5.16
CA LEU A 163 15.38 -0.62 4.15
C LEU A 163 16.32 -0.56 2.96
N GLU A 164 17.63 -0.36 3.20
CA GLU A 164 18.63 -0.29 2.13
C GLU A 164 18.69 -1.58 1.31
N SER A 165 18.67 -2.74 1.97
CA SER A 165 18.62 -4.04 1.28
C SER A 165 17.37 -4.17 0.38
N ASN A 166 16.20 -3.78 0.88
CA ASN A 166 14.97 -3.82 0.09
C ASN A 166 14.97 -2.80 -1.06
N LEU A 167 15.58 -1.63 -0.85
CA LEU A 167 15.77 -0.64 -1.91
C LEU A 167 16.67 -1.21 -3.02
N ASP A 168 17.84 -1.76 -2.65
CA ASP A 168 18.81 -2.32 -3.59
C ASP A 168 18.24 -3.53 -4.36
N GLN A 169 17.29 -4.26 -3.78
CA GLN A 169 16.59 -5.39 -4.40
C GLN A 169 15.34 -5.00 -5.20
N GLY A 170 15.02 -3.71 -5.33
CA GLY A 170 13.82 -3.24 -6.06
C GLY A 170 12.50 -3.66 -5.39
N ARG A 171 12.51 -3.89 -4.08
CA ARG A 171 11.34 -4.34 -3.29
C ARG A 171 10.49 -3.18 -2.75
N LEU A 172 10.86 -1.94 -3.07
CA LEU A 172 10.13 -0.73 -2.65
C LEU A 172 9.51 -0.06 -3.87
N ALA A 173 8.30 0.46 -3.69
CA ALA A 173 7.67 1.39 -4.62
C ALA A 173 7.61 2.77 -3.94
N GLU A 174 7.76 3.84 -4.72
CA GLU A 174 7.75 5.21 -4.19
C GLU A 174 8.75 5.44 -3.03
N PRO A 175 10.02 5.01 -3.13
CA PRO A 175 10.97 5.16 -2.04
C PRO A 175 11.22 6.64 -1.68
N ALA A 176 10.92 7.57 -2.59
CA ALA A 176 10.94 9.02 -2.34
C ALA A 176 10.04 9.45 -1.15
N LEU A 177 8.97 8.69 -0.84
CA LEU A 177 8.12 8.96 0.33
C LEU A 177 8.87 8.83 1.66
N LEU A 178 9.98 8.08 1.70
CA LEU A 178 10.81 7.91 2.90
C LEU A 178 11.76 9.11 3.13
N ALA A 179 11.95 9.99 2.14
CA ALA A 179 12.94 11.05 2.20
C ALA A 179 12.78 11.97 3.43
N PRO A 180 11.57 12.49 3.76
CA PRO A 180 11.40 13.35 4.93
C PRO A 180 11.80 12.65 6.24
N LEU A 181 11.57 11.34 6.35
CA LEU A 181 11.91 10.57 7.53
C LEU A 181 13.41 10.30 7.63
N LEU A 182 14.05 9.94 6.50
CA LEU A 182 15.51 9.77 6.43
C LEU A 182 16.25 11.07 6.76
N GLU A 183 15.75 12.22 6.30
CA GLU A 183 16.30 13.53 6.66
C GLU A 183 16.18 13.83 8.16
N LYS A 184 15.06 13.46 8.80
CA LYS A 184 14.90 13.59 10.25
C LYS A 184 15.92 12.71 10.97
N VAL A 185 16.08 11.45 10.56
CA VAL A 185 17.09 10.53 11.13
C VAL A 185 18.49 11.13 11.00
N GLN A 186 18.85 11.67 9.84
CA GLN A 186 20.15 12.29 9.59
C GLN A 186 20.44 13.47 10.51
N LYS A 187 19.42 14.30 10.81
CA LYS A 187 19.57 15.55 11.57
C LYS A 187 19.39 15.38 13.09
N ASP A 188 18.84 14.24 13.54
CA ASP A 188 18.55 13.99 14.94
C ASP A 188 19.80 13.53 15.72
N LYS A 189 20.33 14.43 16.57
CA LYS A 189 21.51 14.19 17.42
C LYS A 189 21.33 13.09 18.46
N SER A 190 20.09 12.68 18.76
CA SER A 190 19.81 11.58 19.68
C SER A 190 19.94 10.20 19.02
N ILE A 191 20.02 10.16 17.69
CA ILE A 191 20.28 8.96 16.90
C ILE A 191 21.79 8.74 16.78
N VAL A 192 22.22 7.48 16.82
CA VAL A 192 23.63 7.10 16.68
C VAL A 192 24.18 7.55 15.32
N ASN A 193 25.38 8.14 15.29
CA ASN A 193 26.06 8.64 14.08
C ASN A 193 26.08 7.63 12.91
N VAL A 194 26.21 6.34 13.20
CA VAL A 194 26.17 5.28 12.17
C VAL A 194 24.82 5.25 11.45
N ALA A 195 23.70 5.40 12.16
CA ALA A 195 22.38 5.50 11.57
C ALA A 195 22.19 6.80 10.78
N GLN A 196 22.68 7.93 11.30
CA GLN A 196 22.63 9.22 10.57
C GLN A 196 23.36 9.13 9.22
N GLY A 197 24.58 8.58 9.22
CA GLY A 197 25.38 8.38 8.01
C GLY A 197 24.70 7.45 7.00
N ARG A 198 24.09 6.35 7.47
CA ARG A 198 23.34 5.43 6.61
C ARG A 198 22.09 6.06 6.03
N ALA A 199 21.32 6.81 6.82
CA ALA A 199 20.14 7.53 6.32
C ALA A 199 20.53 8.50 5.19
N ALA A 200 21.65 9.21 5.33
CA ALA A 200 22.18 10.08 4.29
C ALA A 200 22.58 9.31 3.00
N GLN A 201 23.14 8.11 3.13
CA GLN A 201 23.47 7.26 1.98
C GLN A 201 22.22 6.77 1.25
N ILE A 202 21.22 6.28 1.98
CA ILE A 202 19.94 5.84 1.43
C ILE A 202 19.25 7.01 0.72
N LEU A 203 19.22 8.19 1.34
CA LEU A 203 18.62 9.38 0.73
C LEU A 203 19.28 9.74 -0.61
N LYS A 204 20.62 9.66 -0.69
CA LYS A 204 21.35 9.86 -1.94
C LYS A 204 20.99 8.82 -3.00
N LYS A 205 20.87 7.54 -2.63
CA LYS A 205 20.43 6.47 -3.55
C LYS A 205 19.05 6.75 -4.12
N ILE A 206 18.11 7.14 -3.26
CA ILE A 206 16.74 7.49 -3.67
C ILE A 206 16.72 8.69 -4.62
N GLN A 207 17.55 9.71 -4.36
CA GLN A 207 17.64 10.90 -5.21
C GLN A 207 18.32 10.62 -6.55
N ALA A 208 19.30 9.71 -6.60
CA ALA A 208 20.02 9.34 -7.82
C ALA A 208 19.22 8.38 -8.72
N GLY A 209 18.23 7.67 -8.16
CA GLY A 209 17.31 6.80 -8.90
C GLY A 209 16.04 7.49 -9.40
N LYS A 210 15.93 8.81 -9.22
CA LYS A 210 14.92 9.65 -9.90
C LYS A 210 15.42 10.00 -11.30
#